data_AF-D1PKG6-F1
#
_entry.id   AF-D1PKG6-F1
#
_cell.length_a   1.000
_cell.length_b   1.000
_cell.length_c   1.000
_cell.angle_alpha   90.00
_cell.angle_beta   90.00
_cell.angle_gamma   90.00
#
_symmetry.space_group_name_H-M   'P 1'
#
loop_
_entity.id
_entity.type
_entity.pdbx_description
1 polymer ?
#
loop_
_entity_poly.entity_id
_entity_poly.type
_entity_poly.pdbx_seq_one_letter_code
_entity_poly.pdbx_strand_id
1 'polypeptide(L)'
;MLCEYKYVEMIGAHTIPDHIHMLVSIPPKLAVADFVGYFKGKSTLMIFEKRANIKYKYGRRVFWSKGYYVNTVGGQEAAIKHYILDQEMNDQMGDQLSFREYEDPFRNVADFDDDDSQENSNRK
;
A
#
# COMPACT_ATOMS: atom_id res chain seq x y z
N MET A 1 10.90 -8.11 -16.18
CA MET A 1 10.06 -7.44 -17.21
C MET A 1 10.04 -5.91 -17.12
N LEU A 2 9.33 -5.22 -16.21
CA LEU A 2 9.20 -3.74 -16.29
C LEU A 2 10.53 -2.98 -16.14
N CYS A 3 11.40 -3.42 -15.23
CA CYS A 3 12.70 -2.79 -15.01
C CYS A 3 13.64 -3.00 -16.22
N GLU A 4 13.68 -4.22 -16.77
CA GLU A 4 14.47 -4.55 -17.96
C GLU A 4 14.12 -3.68 -19.18
N TYR A 5 12.84 -3.38 -19.41
CA TYR A 5 12.41 -2.50 -20.52
C TYR A 5 12.99 -1.08 -20.45
N LYS A 6 13.48 -0.66 -19.28
CA LYS A 6 14.13 0.63 -19.06
C LYS A 6 15.63 0.50 -18.79
N TYR A 7 16.21 -0.67 -19.00
CA TYR A 7 17.60 -0.99 -18.66
C TYR A 7 17.91 -0.77 -17.17
N VAL A 8 16.89 -0.93 -16.32
CA VAL A 8 17.00 -0.86 -14.86
C VAL A 8 17.14 -2.28 -14.34
N GLU A 9 18.16 -2.53 -13.53
CA GLU A 9 18.36 -3.83 -12.89
C GLU A 9 17.65 -3.85 -11.54
N MET A 10 16.92 -4.94 -11.25
CA MET A 10 16.30 -5.15 -9.94
C MET A 10 17.24 -6.00 -9.09
N ILE A 11 17.76 -5.42 -8.01
CA ILE A 11 18.67 -6.10 -7.08
C ILE A 11 17.86 -6.83 -6.00
N GLY A 12 16.76 -6.22 -5.54
CA GLY A 12 15.85 -6.83 -4.56
C GLY A 12 14.56 -6.03 -4.45
N ALA A 13 13.48 -6.68 -4.02
CA ALA A 13 12.21 -6.02 -3.75
C ALA A 13 11.45 -6.77 -2.65
N HIS A 14 10.81 -6.00 -1.77
CA HIS A 14 9.96 -6.49 -0.70
C HIS A 14 8.57 -5.86 -0.79
N THR A 15 7.52 -6.66 -0.65
CA THR A 15 6.13 -6.22 -0.82
C THR A 15 5.36 -6.34 0.49
N ILE A 16 4.76 -5.23 0.92
CA ILE A 16 3.97 -5.07 2.14
C ILE A 16 2.52 -4.77 1.70
N PRO A 17 1.49 -5.02 2.53
CA PRO A 17 0.10 -4.82 2.12
C PRO A 17 -0.24 -3.43 1.55
N ASP A 18 0.44 -2.37 1.99
CA ASP A 18 0.18 -0.98 1.62
C ASP A 18 1.31 -0.29 0.83
N HIS A 19 2.54 -0.85 0.80
CA HIS A 19 3.66 -0.30 0.04
C HIS A 19 4.68 -1.36 -0.46
N ILE A 20 5.62 -0.94 -1.30
CA ILE A 20 6.68 -1.80 -1.83
C ILE A 20 8.03 -1.10 -1.65
N HIS A 21 9.00 -1.83 -1.11
CA HIS A 21 10.41 -1.44 -1.11
C HIS A 21 11.11 -2.08 -2.31
N MET A 22 11.83 -1.27 -3.08
CA MET A 22 12.61 -1.77 -4.22
C MET A 22 14.03 -1.23 -4.13
N LEU A 23 14.99 -2.12 -4.35
CA LEU A 23 16.37 -1.79 -4.58
C LEU A 23 16.67 -2.03 -6.06
N VAL A 24 17.00 -0.95 -6.77
CA VAL A 24 17.20 -0.96 -8.22
C VAL A 24 18.47 -0.22 -8.61
N SER A 25 19.17 -0.72 -9.63
CA SER A 25 20.27 -0.01 -10.29
C SER A 25 19.72 0.73 -11.51
N ILE A 26 19.69 2.06 -11.44
CA ILE A 26 19.17 2.92 -12.50
C ILE A 26 20.34 3.53 -13.28
N PRO A 27 20.36 3.41 -14.63
CA PRO A 27 21.38 4.07 -15.45
C PRO A 27 21.40 5.59 -15.20
N PRO A 28 22.57 6.23 -15.13
CA PRO A 28 22.68 7.66 -14.79
C PRO A 28 22.01 8.59 -15.82
N LYS A 29 21.75 8.08 -17.03
CA LYS A 29 21.04 8.82 -18.10
C LYS A 29 19.52 8.82 -17.91
N LEU A 30 18.98 7.95 -17.06
CA LEU A 30 17.55 7.82 -16.80
C LEU A 30 17.22 8.53 -15.50
N ALA A 31 16.34 9.54 -15.56
CA ALA A 31 15.89 10.22 -14.36
C ALA A 31 15.06 9.27 -13.48
N VAL A 32 15.30 9.31 -12.17
CA VAL A 32 14.58 8.45 -11.21
C VAL A 32 13.08 8.71 -11.27
N ALA A 33 12.66 9.98 -11.38
CA ALA A 33 11.25 10.35 -11.49
C ALA A 33 10.57 9.70 -12.72
N ASP A 34 11.27 9.66 -13.86
CA ASP A 34 10.75 9.04 -15.09
C ASP A 34 10.58 7.53 -14.92
N PHE A 35 11.56 6.87 -14.29
CA PHE A 35 11.47 5.44 -13.99
C PHE A 35 10.30 5.14 -13.04
N VAL A 36 10.19 5.88 -11.94
CA VAL A 36 9.13 5.68 -10.94
C VAL A 36 7.74 5.96 -11.54
N GLY A 37 7.60 7.02 -12.34
CA GLY A 37 6.36 7.34 -13.05
C GLY A 37 5.95 6.23 -14.01
N TYR A 38 6.91 5.75 -14.82
CA TYR A 38 6.70 4.61 -15.72
C TYR A 38 6.30 3.34 -14.95
N PHE A 39 7.04 3.00 -13.89
CA PHE A 39 6.80 1.83 -13.07
C PHE A 39 5.41 1.85 -12.46
N LYS A 40 5.04 2.94 -11.78
CA LYS A 40 3.73 3.10 -11.14
C LYS A 40 2.61 3.07 -12.18
N GLY A 41 2.77 3.72 -13.32
CA GLY A 41 1.78 3.75 -14.40
C GLY A 41 1.54 2.37 -15.01
N LYS A 42 2.61 1.68 -15.44
CA LYS A 42 2.50 0.36 -16.08
C LYS A 42 2.04 -0.73 -15.12
N SER A 43 2.55 -0.74 -13.88
CA SER A 43 2.09 -1.70 -12.88
C SER A 43 0.61 -1.52 -12.55
N THR A 44 0.11 -0.28 -12.43
CA THR A 44 -1.32 0.00 -12.24
C THR A 44 -2.17 -0.65 -13.33
N LEU A 45 -1.78 -0.49 -14.60
CA LEU A 45 -2.48 -1.12 -15.73
C LEU A 45 -2.48 -2.65 -15.61
N MET A 46 -1.30 -3.24 -15.41
CA MET A 46 -1.14 -4.71 -15.31
C MET A 46 -1.92 -5.30 -14.12
N ILE A 47 -1.99 -4.60 -12.99
CA ILE A 47 -2.72 -5.04 -11.81
C ILE A 47 -4.23 -5.05 -12.07
N PHE A 48 -4.77 -3.97 -12.66
CA PHE A 48 -6.20 -3.90 -12.97
C PHE A 48 -6.62 -4.85 -14.08
N GLU A 49 -5.75 -5.14 -15.05
CA GLU A 49 -5.99 -6.16 -16.07
C GLU A 49 -6.04 -7.57 -15.46
N LYS A 50 -5.10 -7.91 -14.57
CA LYS A 50 -5.03 -9.25 -13.96
C LYS A 50 -6.04 -9.49 -12.84
N ARG A 51 -6.45 -8.46 -12.11
CA ARG A 51 -7.36 -8.57 -10.96
C ARG A 51 -8.54 -7.62 -11.11
N ALA A 52 -9.50 -8.02 -11.95
CA ALA A 52 -10.70 -7.24 -12.25
C ALA A 52 -11.49 -6.79 -11.01
N ASN A 53 -11.50 -7.58 -9.92
CA ASN A 53 -12.18 -7.22 -8.67
C ASN A 53 -11.59 -5.99 -7.97
N ILE A 54 -10.29 -5.73 -8.15
CA ILE A 54 -9.61 -4.57 -7.55
C ILE A 54 -10.06 -3.27 -8.25
N LYS A 55 -10.45 -3.33 -9.52
CA LYS A 55 -10.95 -2.19 -10.30
C LYS A 55 -12.20 -1.55 -9.68
N TYR A 56 -13.07 -2.35 -9.05
CA TYR A 56 -14.30 -1.88 -8.41
C TYR A 56 -14.04 -1.26 -7.03
N LYS A 57 -13.06 -1.78 -6.28
CA LYS A 57 -12.64 -1.22 -4.98
C LYS A 57 -11.99 0.17 -5.15
N TYR A 58 -11.25 0.38 -6.24
CA TYR A 58 -10.58 1.64 -6.55
C TYR A 58 -11.25 2.37 -7.72
N GLY A 59 -12.49 2.84 -7.53
CA GLY A 59 -13.33 3.44 -8.59
C GLY A 59 -12.70 4.54 -9.47
N ARG A 60 -11.58 5.17 -9.04
CA ARG A 60 -10.78 6.11 -9.83
C ARG A 60 -9.63 5.48 -10.63
N ARG A 61 -9.49 4.15 -10.63
CA ARG A 61 -8.39 3.38 -11.24
C ARG A 61 -7.00 3.91 -10.87
N VAL A 62 -6.83 4.30 -9.61
CA VAL A 62 -5.54 4.69 -9.03
C VAL A 62 -5.13 3.59 -8.07
N PHE A 63 -3.98 2.98 -8.30
CA PHE A 63 -3.43 1.95 -7.42
C PHE A 63 -2.38 2.51 -6.45
N TRP A 64 -1.49 3.37 -6.96
CA TRP A 64 -0.43 3.99 -6.15
C TRP A 64 -0.81 5.37 -5.62
N SER A 65 -0.26 5.75 -4.47
CA SER A 65 -0.27 7.13 -3.99
C SER A 65 0.48 8.06 -4.96
N LYS A 66 0.27 9.38 -4.88
CA LYS A 66 0.98 10.33 -5.76
C LYS A 66 2.48 10.39 -5.44
N GLY A 67 2.83 10.38 -4.15
CA GLY A 67 4.20 10.45 -3.67
C GLY A 67 5.01 9.18 -3.90
N TYR A 68 6.32 9.29 -3.70
CA TYR A 68 7.26 8.17 -3.61
C TYR A 68 8.50 8.65 -2.82
N TYR A 69 9.22 7.71 -2.21
CA TYR A 69 10.47 7.98 -1.51
C TYR A 69 11.64 7.32 -2.24
N VAL A 70 12.78 8.00 -2.29
CA VAL A 70 14.02 7.50 -2.90
C VAL A 70 15.18 7.92 -2.02
N ASN A 71 16.07 6.96 -1.76
CA ASN A 71 17.37 7.23 -1.19
C ASN A 71 18.46 6.59 -2.07
N THR A 72 19.59 7.26 -2.22
CA THR A 72 20.75 6.72 -2.93
C THR A 72 21.60 5.89 -1.98
N VAL A 73 21.89 4.65 -2.36
CA VAL A 73 22.87 3.81 -1.64
C VAL A 73 24.23 3.91 -2.33
N GLY A 74 25.27 4.21 -1.55
CA GLY A 74 26.66 4.20 -2.03
C GLY A 74 27.19 2.78 -2.22
N GLY A 75 28.22 2.60 -3.07
CA GLY A 75 28.69 1.32 -3.64
C GLY A 75 29.29 0.26 -2.69
N GLN A 76 28.84 0.17 -1.44
CA GLN A 76 29.19 -0.92 -0.53
C GLN A 76 28.06 -1.95 -0.47
N GLU A 77 28.27 -3.11 -1.09
CA GLU A 77 27.30 -4.22 -1.15
C GLU A 77 26.85 -4.67 0.26
N ALA A 78 27.73 -4.63 1.25
CA ALA A 78 27.40 -4.96 2.64
C ALA A 78 26.38 -3.99 3.25
N ALA A 79 26.53 -2.69 2.98
CA ALA A 79 25.59 -1.67 3.46
C ALA A 79 24.22 -1.83 2.78
N ILE A 80 24.21 -2.22 1.50
CA ILE A 80 23.00 -2.50 0.73
C ILE A 80 22.24 -3.69 1.31
N LYS A 81 22.93 -4.79 1.63
CA LYS A 81 22.33 -5.98 2.27
C LYS A 81 21.79 -5.67 3.66
N HIS A 82 22.57 -4.95 4.47
CA HIS A 82 22.14 -4.53 5.81
C HIS A 82 20.89 -3.65 5.75
N TYR A 83 20.83 -2.71 4.79
CA TYR A 83 19.66 -1.85 4.61
C TYR A 83 18.37 -2.63 4.30
N ILE A 84 18.43 -3.66 3.45
CA ILE A 84 17.24 -4.49 3.15
C ILE A 84 16.78 -5.21 4.42
N LEU A 85 17.70 -5.83 5.15
CA LEU A 85 17.39 -6.55 6.39
C LEU A 85 16.81 -5.63 7.46
N ASP A 86 17.35 -4.41 7.61
CA ASP A 86 16.83 -3.42 8.55
C ASP A 86 15.43 -2.96 8.17
N GLN A 87 15.15 -2.75 6.87
CA GLN A 87 13.80 -2.40 6.41
C GLN A 87 12.83 -3.53 6.74
N GLU A 88 13.15 -4.78 6.36
CA GLU A 88 12.32 -5.95 6.68
C GLU A 88 12.06 -6.07 8.19
N MET A 89 13.07 -5.84 9.02
CA MET A 89 12.93 -5.89 10.48
C MET A 89 12.06 -4.74 11.01
N ASN A 90 12.25 -3.52 10.52
CA ASN A 90 11.43 -2.37 10.91
C ASN A 90 9.97 -2.54 10.50
N ASP A 91 9.71 -3.10 9.32
CA ASP A 91 8.37 -3.39 8.82
C ASP A 91 7.69 -4.45 9.71
N GLN A 92 8.41 -5.52 10.07
CA GLN A 92 7.93 -6.52 11.03
C GLN A 92 7.58 -5.92 12.40
N MET A 93 8.42 -5.01 12.92
CA MET A 93 8.15 -4.34 14.19
C MET A 93 6.94 -3.40 14.09
N GLY A 94 6.80 -2.65 12.99
CA GLY A 94 5.65 -1.78 12.72
C GLY A 94 4.33 -2.56 12.65
N ASP A 95 4.33 -3.70 11.97
CA ASP A 95 3.16 -4.59 11.89
C ASP A 95 2.75 -5.10 13.29
N GLN A 96 3.69 -5.50 14.14
CA GLN A 96 3.42 -5.95 15.51
C GLN A 96 2.81 -4.86 16.40
N LEU A 97 3.16 -3.59 16.18
CA LEU A 97 2.56 -2.45 16.89
C LEU A 97 1.15 -2.15 16.39
N SER A 98 0.87 -2.35 15.10
CA SER A 98 -0.43 -2.09 14.47
C SER A 98 -1.56 -3.04 14.90
N PHE A 99 -1.24 -4.22 15.45
CA PHE A 99 -2.24 -5.15 15.97
C PHE A 99 -2.95 -4.65 17.25
N ARG A 100 -2.50 -3.55 17.87
CA ARG A 100 -2.96 -3.14 19.21
C ARG A 100 -3.93 -1.97 19.32
N GLU A 101 -4.37 -1.35 18.23
CA GLU A 101 -5.43 -0.32 18.30
C GLU A 101 -6.47 -0.50 17.19
N TYR A 102 -7.35 -1.49 17.38
CA TYR A 102 -8.74 -1.36 16.95
C TYR A 102 -9.61 -1.60 18.18
N GLU A 103 -9.65 -0.60 19.08
CA GLU A 103 -10.76 -0.51 20.03
C GLU A 103 -11.94 0.07 19.28
N ASP A 104 -12.99 -0.74 19.13
CA ASP A 104 -14.26 -0.34 18.55
C ASP A 104 -14.84 0.83 19.37
N PRO A 105 -14.95 2.05 18.80
CA PRO A 105 -15.43 3.23 19.53
C PRO A 105 -16.91 3.14 19.91
N PHE A 106 -17.65 2.14 19.41
CA PHE A 106 -19.06 1.93 19.71
C PHE A 106 -19.33 0.84 20.75
N ARG A 107 -18.29 0.21 21.31
CA ARG A 107 -18.46 -0.89 22.28
C ARG A 107 -19.21 -0.51 23.56
N ASN A 108 -19.35 0.79 23.85
CA ASN A 108 -20.06 1.31 25.03
C ASN A 108 -21.33 2.10 24.71
N VAL A 109 -21.86 2.05 23.48
CA VAL A 109 -23.20 2.58 23.23
C VAL A 109 -24.17 1.50 23.69
N ALA A 110 -24.65 1.62 24.92
CA ALA A 110 -25.76 0.82 25.42
C ALA A 110 -26.91 0.91 24.40
N ASP A 111 -27.44 -0.24 24.04
CA ASP A 111 -28.57 -0.39 23.14
C ASP A 111 -29.69 0.57 23.57
N PHE A 112 -29.95 1.58 22.74
CA PHE A 112 -31.18 2.36 22.84
C PHE A 112 -32.30 1.49 22.28
N ASP A 113 -32.76 0.55 23.11
CA ASP A 113 -33.95 -0.24 22.86
C ASP A 113 -35.21 0.65 22.80
N ASP A 114 -36.12 0.17 21.97
CA ASP A 114 -37.44 0.70 21.60
C ASP A 114 -38.35 1.11 22.78
N ASP A 115 -39.02 2.27 22.66
CA ASP A 115 -40.39 2.58 23.14
C ASP A 115 -40.76 3.99 22.60
N ASP A 116 -41.94 4.37 22.12
CA ASP A 116 -43.30 3.89 22.34
C ASP A 116 -44.18 4.53 21.23
N SER A 117 -45.03 3.76 20.57
CA SER A 117 -46.15 4.32 19.79
C SER A 117 -47.44 3.58 20.15
N GLN A 118 -48.02 3.96 21.28
CA GLN A 118 -49.44 3.75 21.53
C GLN A 118 -50.26 4.72 20.67
N GLU A 119 -51.07 4.19 19.75
CA GLU A 119 -52.28 4.88 19.31
C GLU A 119 -53.51 3.97 19.44
N ASN A 120 -54.53 4.58 20.04
CA ASN A 120 -55.68 4.01 20.71
C ASN A 120 -56.68 3.23 19.84
N SER A 121 -57.34 2.31 20.54
CA SER A 121 -58.63 1.69 20.26
C SER A 121 -59.74 2.68 19.83
N ASN A 122 -60.67 2.15 19.02
CA ASN A 122 -62.05 2.61 18.75
C ASN A 122 -62.30 3.64 17.63
N ARG A 123 -62.73 3.13 16.47
CA ARG A 123 -63.93 3.65 15.79
C ARG A 123 -64.85 2.50 15.39
N LYS A 124 -66.13 2.76 15.62
CA LYS A 124 -67.32 1.94 15.38
C LYS A 124 -67.40 1.35 13.98
#